data_AF-A0A670XNU7-F1
#
_entry.id   AF-A0A670XNU7-F1
#
_cell.length_a   1.000
_cell.length_b   1.000
_cell.length_c   1.000
_cell.angle_alpha   90.00
_cell.angle_beta   90.00
_cell.angle_gamma   90.00
#
_symmetry.space_group_name_H-M   'P 1'
#
loop_
_entity.id
_entity.type
_entity.pdbx_description
1 polymer ?
#
loop_
_entity_poly.entity_id
_entity_poly.type
_entity_poly.pdbx_seq_one_letter_code
_entity_poly.pdbx_strand_id
1 'polypeptide(L)'
;MTTAKGWGVRTVQDFPQGAFLCQYFGELISNTEAAHREEDTYYFVVDMQDGRQCCLDGRYYGNVGRFLNHSCQPNLVALQVALGYEIPGIAFFSTRAIQAGEELGFDYGDQFWEVKSWNCTCLCGSAGCRRLARSPARLPSPAAGDPCPPRPPLRGFALKTKRSSPLKRVTRSRLARESRPP
;
A
#
# COMPACT_ATOMS: atom_id res chain seq x y z
N MET A 1 11.60 15.32 -6.48
CA MET A 1 11.24 14.31 -7.49
C MET A 1 12.23 13.15 -7.39
N THR A 2 11.79 11.91 -7.63
CA THR A 2 12.70 10.74 -7.68
C THR A 2 13.29 10.60 -9.09
N THR A 3 14.37 9.84 -9.21
CA THR A 3 15.05 9.62 -10.50
C THR A 3 14.20 8.82 -11.50
N ALA A 4 13.32 7.92 -11.03
CA ALA A 4 12.65 6.95 -11.90
C ALA A 4 11.16 6.66 -11.57
N LYS A 5 10.68 7.02 -10.38
CA LYS A 5 9.32 6.69 -9.90
C LYS A 5 8.37 7.89 -9.89
N GLY A 6 8.79 9.02 -10.49
CA GLY A 6 8.05 10.28 -10.41
C GLY A 6 8.18 10.94 -9.03
N TRP A 7 7.07 11.35 -8.43
CA TRP A 7 7.06 11.91 -7.08
C TRP A 7 7.34 10.84 -6.03
N GLY A 8 7.86 11.25 -4.87
CA GLY A 8 8.18 10.37 -3.76
C GLY A 8 8.35 11.18 -2.48
N VAL A 9 8.22 10.51 -1.34
CA VAL A 9 8.29 11.15 -0.02
C VAL A 9 9.61 10.77 0.64
N ARG A 10 10.28 11.75 1.23
CA ARG A 10 11.51 11.57 2.02
C ARG A 10 11.33 12.20 3.39
N THR A 11 11.98 11.63 4.40
CA THR A 11 12.05 12.26 5.71
C THR A 11 13.05 13.42 5.70
N VAL A 12 12.84 14.42 6.55
CA VAL A 12 13.81 15.50 6.80
C VAL A 12 14.52 15.35 8.15
N GLN A 13 14.14 14.34 8.91
CA GLN A 13 14.68 14.00 10.23
C GLN A 13 14.71 12.48 10.39
N ASP A 14 15.44 12.02 11.39
CA ASP A 14 15.49 10.61 11.75
C ASP A 14 14.18 10.16 12.43
N PHE A 15 13.80 8.91 12.19
CA PHE A 15 12.67 8.26 12.87
C PHE A 15 13.11 6.92 13.47
N PRO A 16 12.76 6.62 14.73
CA PRO A 16 13.02 5.31 15.31
C PRO A 16 12.13 4.23 14.68
N GLN A 17 12.46 2.96 14.88
CA GLN A 17 11.60 1.84 14.50
C GLN A 17 10.26 1.89 15.26
N GLY A 18 9.16 1.57 14.58
CA GLY A 18 7.80 1.58 15.15
C GLY A 18 7.16 2.97 15.25
N ALA A 19 7.84 4.01 14.77
CA ALA A 19 7.31 5.36 14.73
C ALA A 19 6.10 5.45 13.79
N PHE A 20 5.06 6.15 14.21
CA PHE A 20 3.97 6.56 13.33
C PHE A 20 4.45 7.67 12.39
N LEU A 21 4.20 7.53 11.09
CA LEU A 21 4.59 8.52 10.08
C LEU A 21 3.39 9.32 9.58
N CYS A 22 2.40 8.64 9.02
CA CYS A 22 1.19 9.30 8.54
C CYS A 22 0.04 8.29 8.36
N GLN A 23 -1.18 8.82 8.30
CA GLN A 23 -2.33 8.08 7.79
C GLN A 23 -2.35 8.14 6.26
N TYR A 24 -2.96 7.17 5.60
CA TYR A 24 -3.40 7.29 4.21
C TYR A 24 -4.81 7.89 4.20
N PHE A 25 -4.95 9.09 3.61
CA PHE A 25 -6.26 9.70 3.38
C PHE A 25 -6.66 9.59 1.92
N GLY A 26 -7.94 9.31 1.70
CA GLY A 26 -8.54 9.16 0.39
C GLY A 26 -10.06 9.29 0.47
N GLU A 27 -10.71 9.32 -0.69
CA GLU A 27 -12.16 9.15 -0.80
C GLU A 27 -12.53 7.70 -0.45
N LEU A 28 -13.45 7.48 0.50
CA LEU A 28 -13.94 6.13 0.79
C LEU A 28 -15.03 5.78 -0.22
N ILE A 29 -14.73 4.81 -1.08
CA ILE A 29 -15.62 4.34 -2.15
C ILE A 29 -16.02 2.88 -1.93
N SER A 30 -17.19 2.51 -2.43
CA SER A 30 -17.65 1.12 -2.43
C SER A 30 -16.90 0.29 -3.47
N ASN A 31 -16.92 -1.05 -3.35
CA ASN A 31 -16.35 -1.93 -4.37
C ASN A 31 -17.02 -1.75 -5.74
N THR A 32 -18.32 -1.42 -5.75
CA THR A 32 -19.06 -1.12 -6.99
C THR A 32 -18.53 0.14 -7.65
N GLU A 33 -18.31 1.21 -6.89
CA GLU A 33 -17.73 2.44 -7.42
C GLU A 33 -16.28 2.24 -7.88
N ALA A 34 -15.48 1.52 -7.09
CA ALA A 34 -14.08 1.21 -7.41
C ALA A 34 -13.93 0.47 -8.75
N ALA A 35 -14.91 -0.38 -9.11
CA ALA A 35 -14.95 -1.10 -10.37
C ALA A 35 -15.32 -0.24 -11.59
N HIS A 36 -15.96 0.92 -11.38
CA HIS A 36 -16.31 1.85 -12.46
C HIS A 36 -15.22 2.88 -12.75
N ARG A 37 -14.29 3.10 -11.81
CA ARG A 37 -13.16 4.02 -11.99
C ARG A 37 -12.13 3.41 -12.94
N GLU A 38 -11.57 4.24 -13.82
CA GLU A 38 -10.57 3.80 -14.80
C GLU A 38 -9.17 3.61 -14.20
N GLU A 39 -8.87 4.32 -13.11
CA GLU A 39 -7.55 4.39 -12.48
C GLU A 39 -7.61 3.89 -11.03
N ASP A 40 -6.87 2.82 -10.76
CA ASP A 40 -6.84 2.08 -9.49
C ASP A 40 -5.46 2.17 -8.78
N THR A 41 -4.55 3.01 -9.28
CA THR A 41 -3.18 3.11 -8.74
C THR A 41 -3.12 3.57 -7.28
N TYR A 42 -4.12 4.33 -6.81
CA TYR A 42 -4.14 4.95 -5.47
C TYR A 42 -5.10 4.25 -4.50
N TYR A 43 -5.37 2.96 -4.73
CA TYR A 43 -6.34 2.20 -3.95
C TYR A 43 -5.70 1.56 -2.72
N PHE A 44 -6.43 1.66 -1.60
CA PHE A 44 -6.22 0.85 -0.41
C PHE A 44 -7.52 0.15 -0.03
N VAL A 45 -7.49 -1.18 0.07
CA VAL A 45 -8.64 -1.95 0.55
C VAL A 45 -8.74 -1.81 2.06
N VAL A 46 -9.95 -1.58 2.55
CA VAL A 46 -10.27 -1.43 3.97
C VAL A 46 -11.39 -2.39 4.33
N ASP A 47 -11.16 -3.21 5.36
CA ASP A 47 -12.15 -4.12 5.92
C ASP A 47 -13.01 -3.39 6.95
N MET A 48 -14.29 -3.20 6.65
CA MET A 48 -15.24 -2.51 7.53
C MET A 48 -15.66 -3.40 8.71
N GLN A 49 -16.11 -2.78 9.80
CA GLN A 49 -16.53 -3.52 11.00
C GLN A 49 -17.75 -4.42 10.77
N ASP A 50 -18.60 -4.07 9.80
CA ASP A 50 -19.78 -4.85 9.40
C ASP A 50 -19.44 -5.99 8.42
N GLY A 51 -18.15 -6.24 8.16
CA GLY A 51 -17.67 -7.30 7.27
C GLY A 51 -17.67 -6.93 5.79
N ARG A 52 -18.13 -5.72 5.41
CA ARG A 52 -17.97 -5.23 4.04
C ARG A 52 -16.53 -4.84 3.77
N GLN A 53 -16.14 -4.87 2.50
CA GLN A 53 -14.90 -4.26 2.04
C GLN A 53 -15.20 -2.97 1.28
N CYS A 54 -14.43 -1.94 1.58
CA CYS A 54 -14.43 -0.66 0.89
C CYS A 54 -13.03 -0.35 0.38
N CYS A 55 -12.91 0.71 -0.41
CA CYS A 55 -11.62 1.17 -0.91
C CYS A 55 -11.42 2.64 -0.55
N LEU A 56 -10.22 2.99 -0.07
CA LEU A 56 -9.74 4.36 -0.01
C LEU A 56 -9.06 4.70 -1.33
N ASP A 57 -9.58 5.68 -2.05
CA ASP A 57 -9.04 6.19 -3.30
C ASP A 57 -8.35 7.55 -3.09
N GLY A 58 -7.02 7.57 -3.20
CA GLY A 58 -6.21 8.78 -3.11
C GLY A 58 -6.09 9.57 -4.42
N ARG A 59 -6.81 9.23 -5.49
CA ARG A 59 -6.61 9.80 -6.84
C ARG A 59 -6.90 11.29 -6.93
N TYR A 60 -8.04 11.73 -6.41
CA TYR A 60 -8.51 13.12 -6.48
C TYR A 60 -8.39 13.85 -5.14
N TYR A 61 -8.72 13.15 -4.05
CA TYR A 61 -8.61 13.65 -2.69
C TYR A 61 -7.64 12.76 -1.93
N GLY A 62 -6.58 13.33 -1.38
CA GLY A 62 -5.61 12.56 -0.60
C GLY A 62 -4.55 13.42 0.05
N ASN A 63 -3.80 12.82 0.97
CA ASN A 63 -2.70 13.48 1.67
C ASN A 63 -1.34 13.03 1.13
N VAL A 64 -0.25 13.35 1.84
CA VAL A 64 1.13 12.96 1.49
C VAL A 64 1.29 11.44 1.26
N GLY A 65 0.48 10.61 1.92
CA GLY A 65 0.51 9.16 1.80
C GLY A 65 0.33 8.64 0.37
N ARG A 66 -0.40 9.37 -0.49
CA ARG A 66 -0.60 9.02 -1.90
C ARG A 66 0.68 9.02 -2.73
N PHE A 67 1.74 9.68 -2.25
CA PHE A 67 3.02 9.79 -2.92
C PHE A 67 4.07 8.80 -2.38
N LEU A 68 3.70 7.94 -1.43
CA LEU A 68 4.58 6.89 -0.92
C LEU A 68 4.76 5.83 -2.00
N ASN A 69 5.99 5.62 -2.44
CA ASN A 69 6.31 4.68 -3.51
C ASN A 69 6.38 3.24 -3.01
N HIS A 70 6.32 2.30 -3.95
CA HIS A 70 6.59 0.90 -3.65
C HIS A 70 8.07 0.66 -3.33
N SER A 71 8.33 -0.22 -2.36
CA SER A 71 9.63 -0.86 -2.16
C SER A 71 9.48 -2.36 -1.86
N CYS A 72 10.30 -3.20 -2.50
CA CYS A 72 10.39 -4.63 -2.19
C CYS A 72 11.12 -4.91 -0.86
N GLN A 73 11.92 -3.94 -0.38
CA GLN A 73 12.53 -3.91 0.95
C GLN A 73 12.07 -2.64 1.66
N PRO A 74 10.80 -2.61 2.12
CA PRO A 74 10.18 -1.39 2.61
C PRO A 74 10.71 -0.99 3.99
N ASN A 75 10.75 0.32 4.24
CA ASN A 75 10.99 0.91 5.55
C ASN A 75 9.67 1.29 6.26
N LEU A 76 8.52 1.11 5.59
CA LEU A 76 7.19 1.31 6.15
C LEU A 76 6.33 0.04 6.08
N VAL A 77 5.41 -0.09 7.04
CA VAL A 77 4.29 -1.04 7.02
C VAL A 77 2.97 -0.28 7.09
N ALA A 78 2.02 -0.65 6.24
CA ALA A 78 0.66 -0.15 6.27
C ALA A 78 -0.19 -1.04 7.19
N LEU A 79 -0.85 -0.44 8.17
CA LEU A 79 -1.72 -1.13 9.12
C LEU A 79 -3.11 -0.51 9.12
N GLN A 80 -4.14 -1.35 9.08
CA GLN A 80 -5.49 -0.91 9.34
C GLN A 80 -5.69 -0.66 10.84
N VAL A 81 -6.10 0.56 11.19
CA VAL A 81 -6.25 1.02 12.56
C VAL A 81 -7.69 1.46 12.82
N ALA A 82 -8.24 1.01 13.95
CA ALA A 82 -9.51 1.51 14.45
C ALA A 82 -9.26 2.82 15.22
N LEU A 83 -9.78 3.93 14.69
CA LEU A 83 -9.55 5.27 15.24
C LEU A 83 -10.66 5.73 16.19
N GLY A 84 -11.55 4.83 16.61
CA GLY A 84 -12.72 5.14 17.44
C GLY A 84 -13.95 5.60 16.66
N TYR A 85 -13.87 5.60 15.32
CA TYR A 85 -14.99 5.78 14.39
C TYR A 85 -15.32 4.45 13.69
N GLU A 86 -16.47 4.40 13.00
CA GLU A 86 -16.93 3.21 12.27
C GLU A 86 -16.00 2.86 11.09
N ILE A 87 -15.42 3.88 10.45
CA ILE A 87 -14.53 3.72 9.30
C ILE A 87 -13.09 3.51 9.80
N PRO A 88 -12.45 2.36 9.52
CA PRO A 88 -11.04 2.16 9.84
C PRO A 88 -10.15 3.04 8.96
N GLY A 89 -9.02 3.47 9.51
CA GLY A 89 -7.97 4.17 8.77
C GLY A 89 -6.83 3.24 8.36
N ILE A 90 -6.02 3.64 7.38
CA ILE A 90 -4.73 3.01 7.10
C ILE A 90 -3.63 3.92 7.62
N ALA A 91 -2.75 3.40 8.47
CA ALA A 91 -1.64 4.13 9.06
C ALA A 91 -0.30 3.49 8.72
N PHE A 92 0.70 4.30 8.45
CA PHE A 92 2.06 3.86 8.16
C PHE A 92 2.95 3.99 9.39
N PHE A 93 3.66 2.91 9.69
CA PHE A 93 4.66 2.85 10.74
C PHE A 93 6.01 2.42 10.18
N SER A 94 7.10 2.88 10.79
CA SER A 94 8.44 2.49 10.40
C SER A 94 8.75 1.04 10.82
N THR A 95 9.30 0.24 9.91
CA THR A 95 9.70 -1.15 10.19
C THR A 95 11.12 -1.27 10.75
N ARG A 96 11.91 -0.20 10.62
CA ARG A 96 13.26 -0.01 11.15
C ARG A 96 13.51 1.47 11.42
N ALA A 97 14.67 1.82 11.96
CA ALA A 97 15.11 3.21 11.98
C ALA A 97 15.24 3.76 10.54
N ILE A 98 14.81 5.01 10.33
CA ILE A 98 14.82 5.72 9.04
C ILE A 98 15.66 6.97 9.22
N GLN A 99 16.65 7.16 8.37
CA GLN A 99 17.54 8.33 8.43
C GLN A 99 16.93 9.52 7.70
N ALA A 100 17.31 10.74 8.11
CA ALA A 100 16.98 11.96 7.38
C ALA A 100 17.42 11.86 5.90
N GLY A 101 16.54 12.26 4.99
CA GLY A 101 16.76 12.21 3.55
C GLY A 101 16.41 10.88 2.88
N GLU A 102 16.13 9.83 3.66
CA GLU A 102 15.75 8.52 3.14
C GLU A 102 14.34 8.54 2.50
N GLU A 103 14.17 7.87 1.36
CA GLU A 103 12.85 7.73 0.72
C GLU A 103 11.98 6.74 1.48
N LEU A 104 10.77 7.15 1.80
CA LEU A 104 9.75 6.31 2.40
C LEU A 104 9.09 5.42 1.35
N GLY A 105 8.97 4.12 1.66
CA GLY A 105 8.30 3.17 0.79
C GLY A 105 7.74 1.96 1.52
N PHE A 106 6.63 1.44 1.00
CA PHE A 106 5.93 0.28 1.54
C PHE A 106 5.70 -0.77 0.44
N ASP A 107 5.32 -1.99 0.83
CA ASP A 107 4.94 -3.02 -0.15
C ASP A 107 3.50 -2.78 -0.61
N TYR A 108 3.30 -2.57 -1.92
CA TYR A 108 1.96 -2.35 -2.50
C TYR A 108 1.13 -3.64 -2.54
N GLY A 109 1.74 -4.79 -2.26
CA GLY A 109 1.07 -6.09 -2.22
C GLY A 109 0.94 -6.74 -3.59
N ASP A 110 0.71 -8.06 -3.59
CA ASP A 110 0.63 -8.86 -4.81
C ASP A 110 -0.49 -8.40 -5.76
N GLN A 111 -1.66 -8.01 -5.22
CA GLN A 111 -2.82 -7.60 -6.01
C GLN A 111 -2.52 -6.40 -6.93
N PHE A 112 -1.78 -5.40 -6.44
CA PHE A 112 -1.33 -4.28 -7.27
C PHE A 112 -0.47 -4.77 -8.43
N TRP A 113 0.51 -5.64 -8.13
CA TRP A 113 1.46 -6.13 -9.13
C TRP A 113 0.84 -7.13 -10.11
N GLU A 114 -0.18 -7.90 -9.72
CA GLU A 114 -0.94 -8.75 -10.63
C GLU A 114 -1.61 -7.95 -11.76
N VAL A 115 -2.11 -6.75 -11.44
CA VAL A 115 -2.74 -5.85 -12.42
C VAL A 115 -1.71 -5.02 -13.18
N LYS A 116 -0.75 -4.40 -12.47
CA LYS A 116 0.14 -3.39 -13.05
C LYS A 116 1.39 -3.97 -13.71
N SER A 117 1.75 -5.23 -13.44
CA SER A 117 2.97 -5.83 -14.01
C SER A 117 2.97 -6.00 -15.53
N TRP A 118 1.81 -5.86 -16.19
CA TRP A 118 1.73 -5.89 -17.65
C TRP A 118 2.39 -4.66 -18.30
N ASN A 119 2.29 -3.48 -17.67
CA ASN A 119 2.78 -2.21 -18.22
C ASN A 119 3.83 -1.51 -17.35
N CYS A 120 4.04 -1.98 -16.11
CA CYS A 120 4.93 -1.34 -15.16
C CYS A 120 5.86 -2.36 -14.51
N THR A 121 7.13 -2.00 -14.41
CA THR A 121 8.15 -2.79 -13.69
C THR A 121 8.55 -2.06 -12.42
N CYS A 122 8.98 -2.80 -11.41
CA CYS A 122 9.39 -2.19 -10.16
C CYS A 122 10.76 -1.53 -10.27
N LEU A 123 10.83 -0.25 -9.91
CA LEU A 123 12.03 0.58 -9.93
C LEU A 123 12.49 0.97 -8.50
N CYS A 124 12.25 0.08 -7.52
CA CYS A 124 12.60 0.35 -6.13
C CYS A 124 14.11 0.33 -5.84
N GLY A 125 14.92 -0.29 -6.72
CA GLY A 125 16.38 -0.36 -6.57
C GLY A 125 16.89 -1.30 -5.47
N SER A 126 16.02 -2.01 -4.74
CA SER A 126 16.45 -2.93 -3.70
C SER A 126 17.15 -4.17 -4.28
N ALA A 127 18.23 -4.64 -3.65
CA ALA A 127 18.94 -5.86 -4.08
C ALA A 127 18.04 -7.10 -4.12
N GLY A 128 17.03 -7.18 -3.24
CA GLY A 128 16.03 -8.25 -3.20
C GLY A 128 14.73 -7.93 -3.96
N CYS A 129 14.80 -7.21 -5.09
CA CYS A 129 13.59 -6.85 -5.84
C CYS A 129 12.85 -8.09 -6.36
N ARG A 130 11.58 -8.25 -5.97
CA ARG A 130 10.73 -9.40 -6.34
C ARG A 130 9.92 -9.17 -7.62
N ARG A 131 9.95 -7.97 -8.17
CA ARG A 131 9.03 -7.47 -9.21
C ARG A 131 9.77 -7.04 -10.47
N LEU A 132 10.89 -7.70 -10.74
CA LEU A 132 11.62 -7.54 -11.98
C LEU A 132 10.69 -7.89 -13.15
N ALA A 133 10.82 -7.13 -14.24
CA ALA A 133 10.08 -7.36 -15.48
C ALA A 133 10.03 -8.86 -15.77
N ARG A 134 8.85 -9.42 -16.06
CA ARG A 134 8.79 -10.73 -16.73
C ARG A 134 9.69 -10.57 -17.96
N SER A 135 10.77 -11.34 -18.03
CA SER A 135 11.59 -11.38 -19.23
C SER A 135 10.65 -11.65 -20.41
N PRO A 136 10.81 -10.96 -21.56
CA PRO A 136 9.89 -11.09 -22.70
C PRO A 136 9.81 -12.52 -23.28
N ALA A 137 10.64 -13.45 -22.81
CA ALA A 137 10.87 -14.77 -23.39
C ALA A 137 9.73 -15.80 -23.23
N ARG A 138 8.55 -15.44 -22.69
CA ARG A 138 7.41 -16.37 -22.54
C ARG A 138 6.03 -15.74 -22.73
N LEU A 139 5.93 -14.70 -23.57
CA LEU A 139 4.64 -14.34 -24.16
C LEU A 139 4.74 -14.60 -25.67
N PRO A 140 3.88 -15.44 -26.28
CA PRO A 140 3.72 -15.39 -27.72
C PRO A 140 3.33 -13.94 -28.05
N SER A 141 4.08 -13.31 -28.96
CA SER A 141 3.73 -11.96 -29.42
C SER A 141 2.31 -12.01 -29.99
N PRO A 142 1.40 -11.11 -29.60
CA PRO A 142 0.13 -10.99 -30.30
C PRO A 142 0.44 -10.60 -31.75
N ALA A 143 -0.20 -11.28 -32.70
CA ALA A 143 -0.07 -10.91 -34.11
C ALA A 143 -0.59 -9.48 -34.27
N ALA A 144 0.06 -8.70 -35.14
CA ALA A 144 -0.38 -7.33 -35.43
C ALA A 144 -1.83 -7.36 -35.96
N GLY A 145 -2.79 -6.99 -35.12
CA GLY A 145 -4.22 -7.03 -35.42
C GLY A 145 -5.10 -7.65 -34.34
N ASP A 146 -4.53 -8.35 -33.36
CA ASP A 146 -5.33 -8.93 -32.28
C ASP A 146 -5.75 -7.86 -31.25
N PRO A 147 -7.06 -7.71 -30.94
CA PRO A 147 -7.49 -6.84 -29.85
C PRO A 147 -6.89 -7.33 -28.53
N CYS A 148 -6.44 -6.38 -27.70
CA CYS A 148 -5.96 -6.66 -26.35
C CYS A 148 -6.95 -7.58 -25.63
N PRO A 149 -6.51 -8.68 -25.00
CA PRO A 149 -7.43 -9.55 -24.28
C PRO A 149 -8.19 -8.70 -23.24
N PRO A 150 -9.51 -8.93 -23.08
CA PRO A 150 -10.32 -8.14 -22.18
C PRO A 150 -9.70 -8.19 -20.78
N ARG A 151 -9.63 -7.01 -20.12
CA ARG A 151 -9.19 -6.90 -18.74
C ARG A 151 -9.90 -8.00 -17.94
N PRO A 152 -9.18 -8.87 -17.22
CA PRO A 152 -9.86 -9.83 -16.36
C PRO A 152 -10.74 -9.02 -15.40
N PRO A 153 -12.00 -9.42 -15.18
CA PRO A 153 -12.84 -8.75 -14.19
C PRO A 153 -12.08 -8.76 -12.86
N LEU A 154 -12.20 -7.67 -12.09
CA LEU A 154 -11.69 -7.57 -10.72
C LEU A 154 -12.34 -8.69 -9.87
N ARG A 155 -11.84 -9.91 -9.99
CA ARG A 155 -12.28 -11.06 -9.20
C ARG A 155 -11.67 -10.89 -7.83
N GLY A 156 -12.44 -10.21 -6.98
CA GLY A 156 -12.28 -10.22 -5.54
C GLY A 156 -10.92 -9.72 -5.07
N PHE A 157 -10.89 -8.50 -4.55
CA PHE A 157 -9.90 -8.04 -3.58
C PHE A 157 -10.02 -8.85 -2.26
N ALA A 158 -10.07 -10.18 -2.34
CA ALA A 158 -9.91 -11.05 -1.19
C ALA A 158 -8.42 -11.06 -0.86
N LEU A 159 -8.03 -10.22 0.10
CA LEU A 159 -6.78 -10.36 0.81
C LEU A 159 -6.72 -11.81 1.33
N LYS A 160 -5.93 -12.66 0.67
CA LYS A 160 -5.34 -13.79 1.38
C LYS A 160 -4.36 -13.19 2.37
N THR A 161 -4.88 -12.79 3.53
CA THR A 161 -4.07 -12.70 4.73
C THR A 161 -3.45 -14.08 4.89
N LYS A 162 -2.17 -14.26 4.52
CA LYS A 162 -1.40 -15.33 5.14
C LYS A 162 -1.60 -15.07 6.63
N ARG A 163 -2.22 -16.03 7.33
CA ARG A 163 -2.45 -15.98 8.77
C ARG A 163 -1.10 -15.76 9.44
N SER A 164 -0.70 -14.51 9.61
CA SER A 164 0.19 -14.14 10.70
C SER A 164 -0.61 -14.40 11.96
N SER A 165 0.02 -15.10 12.88
CA SER A 165 -0.40 -15.44 14.24
C SER A 165 -1.42 -14.46 14.85
N PRO A 166 -2.37 -14.94 15.68
CA PRO A 166 -3.50 -14.13 16.17
C PRO A 166 -3.04 -12.75 16.64
N LEU A 167 -3.53 -11.72 15.93
CA LEU A 167 -3.24 -10.31 16.19
C LEU A 167 -3.53 -10.01 17.66
N LYS A 168 -2.49 -9.67 18.42
CA LYS A 168 -2.66 -9.23 19.80
C LYS A 168 -3.43 -7.91 19.76
N ARG A 169 -4.66 -7.95 20.27
CA ARG A 169 -5.49 -6.77 20.54
C ARG A 169 -4.75 -5.90 21.55
N VAL A 170 -4.05 -4.86 21.09
CA VAL A 170 -3.46 -3.86 21.97
C VAL A 170 -4.56 -2.87 22.32
N THR A 171 -5.19 -3.06 23.47
CA THR A 171 -6.14 -2.10 24.03
C THR A 171 -5.40 -0.93 24.65
N ARG A 172 -5.96 0.29 24.55
CA ARG A 172 -5.46 1.55 25.12
C ARG A 172 -5.02 1.47 26.59
N SER A 173 -5.50 0.49 27.35
CA SER A 173 -5.20 0.32 28.77
C SER A 173 -3.75 -0.01 29.13
N ARG A 174 -2.91 -0.46 28.17
CA ARG A 174 -1.51 -0.82 28.45
C ARG A 174 -0.49 0.31 28.34
N LEU A 175 -0.78 1.37 27.57
CA LEU A 175 0.14 2.50 27.41
C LEU A 175 0.12 3.49 28.58
N ALA A 176 -0.91 3.44 29.44
CA ALA A 176 -1.04 4.36 30.56
C ALA A 176 -0.29 3.93 31.85
N ARG A 177 0.41 2.78 31.84
CA ARG A 177 1.14 2.28 33.03
C ARG A 177 2.65 2.53 33.01
N GLU A 178 3.24 2.95 31.89
CA GLU A 178 4.70 3.11 31.76
C GLU A 178 5.18 4.55 31.81
N SER A 179 4.29 5.53 32.08
CA SER A 179 4.63 6.95 32.09
C SER A 179 4.64 7.61 33.47
N ARG A 180 4.88 6.87 34.56
CA ARG A 180 5.18 7.48 35.87
C ARG A 180 6.68 7.37 36.17
N PRO A 181 7.42 8.49 36.28
CA PRO A 181 8.80 8.48 36.77
C PRO A 181 8.81 8.23 38.30
N PRO A 182 9.98 7.86 38.87
CA PRO A 182 10.13 7.48 40.28
C PRO A 182 9.81 8.61 41.27
#